data_AF-A0A928DRS5-F1
#
_entry.id   AF-A0A928DRS5-F1
#
_cell.length_a   1.000
_cell.length_b   1.000
_cell.length_c   1.000
_cell.angle_alpha   90.00
_cell.angle_beta   90.00
_cell.angle_gamma   90.00
#
_symmetry.space_group_name_H-M   'P 1'
#
loop_
_entity.id
_entity.type
_entity.pdbx_description
1 polymer ?
#
loop_
_entity_poly.entity_id
_entity_poly.type
_entity_poly.pdbx_seq_one_letter_code
_entity_poly.pdbx_strand_id
1 'polypeptide(L)'
;MELPLTEKKKMLRSTLRKRRAALPDREKRSQRACQRVLEMPAWQTAKIVLVYVNFRSELETNLLIEKLLASPEKRCIVPFCLPEGALELVEIRSREELEPGAYGIPEPKTEVWQLPERIVLPQEIDLAVLPGVGFDLQGRRLGQGGGFYDRLLPKLRKETPTVGIAFECQLAEEIPSEPHDLRVQFIATEERLQDVRFQVWGLLGGIAGGKSLAADFFRQKEIPVFDADRAGHELYRRTDIQECLIQRWGTDILAEDGSLDRKKIARKVFQAGENSGNSGNSGNSGNSGANGENGENSSAETEETSKNEELAFLNGLFHPAIRQEWLQFRESAARNGKPLVILDAPLLLELGWQEECHELLFIETPRARQIRFALARGWTLEELEARERRQLPLTEKRAAATLCVSNSGTKEELAGHLEVLFAKKFAGN
;
A
#
# COMPACT_ATOMS: atom_id res chain seq x y z
N MET A 1 -27.60 1.43 -27.21
CA MET A 1 -26.42 2.04 -27.87
C MET A 1 -25.54 2.63 -26.79
N GLU A 2 -24.29 2.17 -26.68
CA GLU A 2 -23.33 2.81 -25.78
C GLU A 2 -23.00 4.22 -26.29
N LEU A 3 -22.96 5.19 -25.38
CA LEU A 3 -22.60 6.57 -25.71
C LEU A 3 -21.16 6.66 -26.26
N PRO A 4 -20.88 7.49 -27.27
CA PRO A 4 -19.53 7.78 -27.73
C PRO A 4 -18.61 8.26 -26.59
N LEU A 5 -17.34 7.86 -26.62
CA LEU A 5 -16.37 8.14 -25.55
C LEU A 5 -16.22 9.65 -25.26
N THR A 6 -16.27 10.49 -26.30
CA THR A 6 -16.25 11.95 -26.20
C THR A 6 -17.44 12.50 -25.42
N GLU A 7 -18.63 11.94 -25.62
CA GLU A 7 -19.85 12.34 -24.89
C GLU A 7 -19.78 11.88 -23.44
N LYS A 8 -19.32 10.65 -23.18
CA LYS A 8 -19.07 10.15 -21.81
C LYS A 8 -18.10 11.07 -21.05
N LYS A 9 -16.94 11.42 -21.66
CA LYS A 9 -15.97 12.38 -21.08
C LYS A 9 -16.62 13.75 -20.82
N LYS A 10 -17.43 14.27 -21.75
CA LYS A 10 -18.12 15.58 -21.61
C LYS A 10 -19.13 15.58 -20.47
N MET A 11 -19.96 14.54 -20.36
CA MET A 11 -20.92 14.38 -19.25
C MET A 11 -20.19 14.29 -17.92
N LEU A 12 -19.13 13.48 -17.84
CA LEU A 12 -18.35 13.33 -16.61
C LEU A 12 -17.69 14.64 -16.18
N ARG A 13 -17.10 15.40 -17.12
CA ARG A 13 -16.56 16.75 -16.83
C ARG A 13 -17.62 17.66 -16.23
N SER A 14 -18.83 17.66 -16.78
CA SER A 14 -19.94 18.47 -16.27
C SER A 14 -20.33 18.07 -14.85
N THR A 15 -20.49 16.77 -14.60
CA THR A 15 -20.84 16.23 -13.27
C THR A 15 -19.81 16.58 -12.21
N LEU A 16 -18.52 16.33 -12.48
CA LEU A 16 -17.45 16.57 -11.51
C LEU A 16 -17.25 18.07 -11.24
N ARG A 17 -17.43 18.94 -12.24
CA ARG A 17 -17.44 20.39 -12.04
C ARG A 17 -18.57 20.83 -11.12
N LYS A 18 -19.77 20.27 -11.28
CA LYS A 18 -20.91 20.57 -10.40
C LYS A 18 -20.63 20.13 -8.95
N ARG A 19 -20.09 18.92 -8.76
CA ARG A 19 -19.68 18.42 -7.43
C ARG A 19 -18.67 19.35 -6.77
N ARG A 20 -17.63 19.75 -7.51
CA ARG A 20 -16.61 20.69 -7.05
C ARG A 20 -17.16 22.08 -6.72
N ALA A 21 -18.07 22.59 -7.54
CA ALA A 21 -18.68 23.90 -7.31
C ALA A 21 -19.57 23.93 -6.06
N ALA A 22 -20.18 22.79 -5.71
CA ALA A 22 -21.01 22.64 -4.53
C ALA A 22 -20.21 22.37 -3.23
N LEU A 23 -18.89 22.19 -3.32
CA LEU A 23 -18.06 21.80 -2.18
C LEU A 23 -17.80 23.00 -1.25
N PRO A 24 -18.15 22.92 0.04
CA PRO A 24 -17.80 23.94 1.03
C PRO A 24 -16.32 23.82 1.49
N ASP A 25 -15.81 24.87 2.12
CA ASP A 25 -14.48 24.91 2.76
C ASP A 25 -13.32 24.50 1.84
N ARG A 26 -13.38 24.91 0.56
CA ARG A 26 -12.40 24.51 -0.47
C ARG A 26 -10.97 24.86 -0.08
N GLU A 27 -10.74 26.01 0.55
CA GLU A 27 -9.40 26.42 1.00
C GLU A 27 -8.82 25.42 2.00
N LYS A 28 -9.54 25.11 3.09
CA LYS A 28 -9.13 24.12 4.09
C LYS A 28 -8.92 22.73 3.48
N ARG A 29 -9.81 22.31 2.58
CA ARG A 29 -9.68 21.03 1.88
C ARG A 29 -8.43 21.01 0.98
N SER A 30 -8.17 22.10 0.27
CA SER A 30 -6.98 22.26 -0.57
C SER A 30 -5.69 22.19 0.26
N GLN A 31 -5.66 22.85 1.42
CA GLN A 31 -4.54 22.78 2.36
C GLN A 31 -4.29 21.33 2.82
N ARG A 32 -5.33 20.58 3.18
CA ARG A 32 -5.18 19.16 3.57
C ARG A 32 -4.68 18.27 2.43
N ALA A 33 -5.12 18.50 1.20
CA ALA A 33 -4.62 17.77 0.04
C ALA A 33 -3.14 18.11 -0.23
N CYS A 34 -2.79 19.40 -0.17
CA CYS A 34 -1.41 19.85 -0.32
C CYS A 34 -0.51 19.27 0.78
N GLN A 35 -0.97 19.25 2.03
CA GLN A 35 -0.21 18.70 3.16
C GLN A 35 0.17 17.24 2.93
N ARG A 36 -0.74 16.43 2.38
CA ARG A 36 -0.43 15.05 2.00
C ARG A 36 0.66 14.95 0.93
N VAL A 37 0.67 15.87 -0.04
CA VAL A 37 1.75 15.93 -1.03
C VAL A 37 3.08 16.29 -0.35
N LEU A 38 3.09 17.20 0.62
CA LEU A 38 4.29 17.54 1.39
C LEU A 38 4.86 16.35 2.19
N GLU A 39 4.00 15.43 2.61
CA GLU A 39 4.37 14.22 3.38
C GLU A 39 4.94 13.10 2.49
N MET A 40 4.88 13.23 1.16
CA MET A 40 5.40 12.21 0.24
C MET A 40 6.92 12.07 0.34
N PRO A 41 7.47 10.84 0.34
CA PRO A 41 8.91 10.63 0.19
C PRO A 41 9.47 11.32 -1.06
N ALA A 42 8.72 11.26 -2.17
CA ALA A 42 9.07 11.93 -3.42
C ALA A 42 9.17 13.46 -3.26
N TRP A 43 8.33 14.08 -2.43
CA TRP A 43 8.42 15.53 -2.15
C TRP A 43 9.70 15.86 -1.39
N GLN A 44 10.04 15.07 -0.38
CA GLN A 44 11.21 15.30 0.47
C GLN A 44 12.49 15.31 -0.37
N THR A 45 12.66 14.34 -1.27
CA THR A 45 13.86 14.19 -2.11
C THR A 45 13.90 15.08 -3.36
N ALA A 46 12.75 15.57 -3.85
CA ALA A 46 12.70 16.36 -5.08
C ALA A 46 13.35 17.73 -4.93
N LYS A 47 14.19 18.13 -5.89
CA LYS A 47 14.78 19.47 -5.96
C LYS A 47 14.04 20.35 -6.95
N ILE A 48 13.55 19.78 -8.05
CA ILE A 48 12.82 20.50 -9.09
C ILE A 48 11.38 20.00 -9.14
N VAL A 49 10.43 20.83 -8.71
CA VAL A 49 9.02 20.43 -8.61
C VAL A 49 8.16 21.26 -9.55
N LEU A 50 7.43 20.58 -10.43
CA LEU A 50 6.40 21.17 -11.27
C LEU A 50 5.07 21.24 -10.50
N VAL A 51 4.50 22.43 -10.37
CA VAL A 51 3.20 22.69 -9.74
C VAL A 51 2.39 23.62 -10.64
N TYR A 52 1.12 23.31 -10.88
CA TYR A 52 0.24 24.24 -11.58
C TYR A 52 -0.21 25.37 -10.65
N VAL A 53 -0.42 26.57 -11.21
CA VAL A 53 -1.07 27.66 -10.47
C VAL A 53 -2.58 27.51 -10.63
N ASN A 54 -3.30 27.46 -9.52
CA ASN A 54 -4.72 27.16 -9.53
C ASN A 54 -5.54 28.21 -10.27
N PHE A 55 -6.58 27.75 -10.97
CA PHE A 55 -7.48 28.62 -11.71
C PHE A 55 -8.96 28.35 -11.35
N ARG A 56 -9.71 29.44 -11.12
CA ARG A 56 -11.13 29.42 -10.73
C ARG A 56 -11.41 28.54 -9.50
N SER A 57 -12.19 27.48 -9.69
CA SER A 57 -12.64 26.57 -8.64
C SER A 57 -11.78 25.32 -8.51
N GLU A 58 -10.63 25.28 -9.17
CA GLU A 58 -9.65 24.20 -9.00
C GLU A 58 -9.09 24.20 -7.58
N LEU A 59 -8.52 23.05 -7.19
CA LEU A 59 -7.87 22.90 -5.91
C LEU A 59 -6.68 23.87 -5.82
N GLU A 60 -6.57 24.56 -4.70
CA GLU A 60 -5.57 25.61 -4.49
C GLU A 60 -4.22 24.99 -4.11
N THR A 61 -3.19 25.26 -4.92
CA THR A 61 -1.82 24.75 -4.72
C THR A 61 -0.91 25.75 -4.02
N ASN A 62 -1.49 26.85 -3.51
CA ASN A 62 -0.78 27.94 -2.84
C ASN A 62 0.19 27.46 -1.77
N LEU A 63 -0.22 26.50 -0.93
CA LEU A 63 0.63 25.94 0.11
C LEU A 63 1.89 25.27 -0.45
N LEU A 64 1.78 24.54 -1.57
CA LEU A 64 2.94 23.91 -2.20
C LEU A 64 3.89 24.96 -2.76
N ILE A 65 3.36 25.96 -3.45
CA ILE A 65 4.15 27.06 -4.02
C ILE A 65 4.89 27.82 -2.91
N GLU A 66 4.21 28.17 -1.80
CA GLU A 66 4.84 28.82 -0.64
C GLU A 66 6.00 28.00 -0.08
N LYS A 67 5.81 26.69 0.07
CA LYS A 67 6.87 25.79 0.58
C LYS A 67 8.05 25.66 -0.39
N LEU A 68 7.81 25.69 -1.70
CA LEU A 68 8.88 25.67 -2.69
C LEU A 68 9.66 26.98 -2.69
N LEU A 69 8.97 28.13 -2.69
CA LEU A 69 9.61 29.44 -2.70
C LEU A 69 10.36 29.76 -1.41
N ALA A 70 9.91 29.23 -0.27
CA ALA A 70 10.60 29.40 1.02
C ALA A 70 11.83 28.49 1.19
N SER A 71 12.00 27.48 0.33
CA SER A 71 13.06 26.47 0.45
C SER A 71 14.27 26.85 -0.42
N PRO A 72 15.47 27.02 0.14
CA PRO A 72 16.67 27.34 -0.65
C PRO A 72 17.15 26.15 -1.51
N GLU A 73 16.70 24.93 -1.20
CA GLU A 73 17.12 23.70 -1.88
C GLU A 73 16.17 23.24 -2.99
N LYS A 74 15.02 23.91 -3.15
CA LYS A 74 13.98 23.51 -4.10
C LYS A 74 13.70 24.62 -5.11
N ARG A 75 13.39 24.24 -6.34
CA ARG A 75 13.00 25.14 -7.44
C ARG A 75 11.52 24.95 -7.74
N CYS A 76 10.78 26.06 -7.76
CA CYS A 76 9.36 26.08 -8.06
C CYS A 76 9.15 26.25 -9.57
N ILE A 77 8.69 25.22 -10.26
CA ILE A 77 8.43 25.27 -11.69
C ILE A 77 6.92 25.34 -11.93
N VAL A 78 6.48 26.26 -12.76
CA VAL A 78 5.07 26.41 -13.16
C VAL A 78 4.93 26.31 -14.68
N PRO A 79 3.80 25.80 -15.19
CA PRO A 79 3.56 25.71 -16.62
C PRO A 79 3.10 27.06 -17.19
N PHE A 80 3.64 27.44 -18.34
CA PHE A 80 3.19 28.56 -19.17
C PHE A 80 2.57 28.04 -20.47
N CYS A 81 1.39 28.55 -20.84
CA CYS A 81 0.65 28.06 -22.00
C CYS A 81 1.08 28.80 -23.28
N LEU A 82 1.68 28.07 -24.22
CA LEU A 82 2.03 28.61 -25.54
C LEU A 82 0.82 28.57 -26.51
N PRO A 83 0.75 29.50 -27.49
CA PRO A 83 -0.36 29.57 -28.46
C PRO A 83 -0.61 28.28 -29.24
N GLU A 84 0.42 27.47 -29.49
CA GLU A 84 0.30 26.19 -30.21
C GLU A 84 -0.27 25.05 -29.35
N GLY A 85 -0.68 25.34 -28.12
CA GLY A 85 -1.16 24.33 -27.17
C GLY A 85 -0.02 23.58 -26.47
N ALA A 86 1.21 24.07 -26.52
CA ALA A 86 2.33 23.51 -25.77
C ALA A 86 2.41 24.10 -24.36
N LEU A 87 3.03 23.37 -23.43
CA LEU A 87 3.42 23.90 -22.13
C LEU A 87 4.92 24.11 -22.12
N GLU A 88 5.33 25.32 -21.78
CA GLU A 88 6.70 25.65 -21.40
C GLU A 88 6.80 25.62 -19.87
N LEU A 89 7.93 25.16 -19.33
CA LEU A 89 8.11 25.04 -17.89
C LEU A 89 9.06 26.13 -17.41
N VAL A 90 8.58 26.97 -16.50
CA VAL A 90 9.27 28.19 -16.09
C VAL A 90 9.51 28.15 -14.58
N GLU A 91 10.73 28.38 -14.16
CA GLU A 91 11.07 28.60 -12.76
C GLU A 91 10.54 29.96 -12.30
N ILE A 92 9.84 29.97 -11.16
CA ILE A 92 9.52 31.20 -10.43
C ILE A 92 10.30 31.24 -9.12
N ARG A 93 10.77 32.43 -8.75
CA ARG A 93 11.52 32.69 -7.52
C ARG A 93 10.74 33.52 -6.51
N SER A 94 9.65 34.13 -6.95
CA SER A 94 8.69 34.82 -6.09
C SER A 94 7.29 34.70 -6.66
N ARG A 95 6.26 34.93 -5.83
CA ARG A 95 4.88 35.05 -6.34
C ARG A 95 4.65 36.31 -7.15
N GLU A 96 5.46 37.33 -6.96
CA GLU A 96 5.37 38.60 -7.69
C GLU A 96 5.77 38.46 -9.16
N GLU A 97 6.41 37.34 -9.52
CA GLU A 97 6.72 36.96 -10.90
C GLU A 97 5.53 36.38 -11.67
N LEU A 98 4.37 36.21 -11.01
CA LEU A 98 3.12 35.78 -11.64
C LEU A 98 2.23 37.00 -11.94
N GLU A 99 1.64 37.03 -13.13
CA GLU A 99 0.65 38.00 -13.55
C GLU A 99 -0.61 37.31 -14.10
N PRO A 100 -1.80 37.93 -14.06
CA PRO A 100 -2.98 37.36 -14.71
C PRO A 100 -2.76 37.23 -16.23
N GLY A 101 -2.60 36.00 -16.70
CA GLY A 101 -2.34 35.66 -18.10
C GLY A 101 -3.61 35.37 -18.90
N ALA A 102 -3.46 34.58 -19.98
CA ALA A 102 -4.59 34.26 -20.86
C ALA A 102 -5.72 33.55 -20.08
N TYR A 103 -6.97 33.95 -20.34
CA TYR A 103 -8.17 33.45 -19.65
C TYR A 103 -8.23 33.74 -18.13
N GLY A 104 -7.31 34.51 -17.55
CA GLY A 104 -7.25 34.86 -16.12
C GLY A 104 -6.50 33.86 -15.25
N ILE A 105 -5.70 32.98 -15.87
CA ILE A 105 -4.80 32.05 -15.18
C ILE A 105 -3.55 32.84 -14.76
N PRO A 106 -3.10 32.81 -13.51
CA PRO A 106 -1.83 33.44 -13.16
C PRO A 106 -0.68 32.71 -13.89
N GLU A 107 0.00 33.43 -14.75
CA GLU A 107 1.08 32.96 -15.61
C GLU A 107 2.38 33.71 -15.28
N PRO A 108 3.56 33.12 -15.48
CA PRO A 108 4.82 33.85 -15.36
C PRO A 108 4.82 35.10 -16.23
N LYS A 109 5.30 36.21 -15.67
CA LYS A 109 5.46 37.48 -16.38
C LYS A 109 6.26 37.28 -17.66
N THR A 110 5.94 38.09 -18.67
CA THR A 110 6.66 38.05 -19.97
C THR A 110 8.18 38.17 -19.81
N GLU A 111 8.63 39.03 -18.90
CA GLU A 111 10.04 39.24 -18.56
C GLU A 111 10.72 38.03 -17.88
N VAL A 112 9.93 37.09 -17.35
CA VAL A 112 10.43 35.91 -16.62
C VAL A 112 10.51 34.70 -17.54
N TRP A 113 9.46 34.42 -18.32
CA TRP A 113 9.46 33.24 -19.19
C TRP A 113 10.32 33.40 -20.44
N GLN A 114 10.65 34.63 -20.85
CA GLN A 114 11.59 34.86 -21.95
C GLN A 114 13.07 34.67 -21.56
N LEU A 115 13.38 34.54 -20.27
CA LEU A 115 14.74 34.35 -19.78
C LEU A 115 15.18 32.89 -19.96
N PRO A 116 16.22 32.59 -20.77
CA PRO A 116 16.64 31.21 -21.02
C PRO A 116 17.01 30.44 -19.75
N GLU A 117 17.56 31.10 -18.74
CA GLU A 117 17.94 30.47 -17.47
C GLU A 117 16.74 30.14 -16.56
N ARG A 118 15.54 30.64 -16.88
CA ARG A 118 14.30 30.31 -16.18
C ARG A 118 13.55 29.15 -16.83
N ILE A 119 13.87 28.81 -18.08
CA ILE A 119 13.28 27.68 -18.77
C ILE A 119 13.88 26.37 -18.25
N VAL A 120 13.01 25.42 -17.90
CA VAL A 120 13.40 24.11 -17.38
C VAL A 120 12.91 23.02 -18.32
N LEU A 121 13.78 22.07 -18.64
CA LEU A 121 13.40 20.97 -19.51
C LEU A 121 12.49 19.98 -18.75
N PRO A 122 11.51 19.34 -19.41
CA PRO A 122 10.68 18.31 -18.79
C PRO A 122 11.49 17.18 -18.14
N GLN A 123 12.68 16.88 -18.67
CA GLN A 123 13.56 15.83 -18.14
C GLN A 123 14.30 16.23 -16.85
N GLU A 124 14.25 17.49 -16.44
CA GLU A 124 14.83 17.96 -15.18
C GLU A 124 13.86 17.84 -14.00
N ILE A 125 12.56 17.64 -14.27
CA ILE A 125 11.52 17.59 -13.23
C ILE A 125 11.68 16.33 -12.36
N ASP A 126 11.80 16.53 -11.05
CA ASP A 126 11.90 15.47 -10.05
C ASP A 126 10.54 15.04 -9.52
N LEU A 127 9.52 15.92 -9.54
CA LEU A 127 8.16 15.64 -9.10
C LEU A 127 7.18 16.55 -9.87
N ALA A 128 6.06 16.00 -10.36
CA ALA A 128 5.04 16.78 -11.06
C ALA A 128 3.67 16.68 -10.38
N VAL A 129 3.14 17.81 -9.93
CA VAL A 129 1.79 17.96 -9.37
C VAL A 129 0.85 18.49 -10.45
N LEU A 130 -0.15 17.70 -10.81
CA LEU A 130 -0.93 17.85 -12.03
C LEU A 130 -2.40 18.18 -11.71
N PRO A 131 -3.01 19.15 -12.40
CA PRO A 131 -4.43 19.47 -12.25
C PRO A 131 -5.32 18.48 -13.01
N GLY A 132 -6.59 18.44 -12.63
CA GLY A 132 -7.61 17.66 -13.33
C GLY A 132 -9.04 18.11 -12.97
N VAL A 133 -9.96 17.90 -13.92
CA VAL A 133 -11.41 17.98 -13.64
C VAL A 133 -11.84 16.79 -12.78
N GLY A 134 -11.18 15.65 -12.96
CA GLY A 134 -11.39 14.46 -12.16
C GLY A 134 -10.26 13.46 -12.32
N PHE A 135 -10.20 12.54 -11.38
CA PHE A 135 -9.30 11.38 -11.38
C PHE A 135 -10.09 10.13 -10.98
N ASP A 136 -9.57 8.96 -11.28
CA ASP A 136 -10.05 7.70 -10.71
C ASP A 136 -8.92 6.94 -10.04
N LEU A 137 -9.25 5.93 -9.24
CA LEU A 137 -8.26 5.17 -8.48
C LEU A 137 -7.37 4.25 -9.35
N GLN A 138 -7.48 4.33 -10.68
CA GLN A 138 -6.55 3.71 -11.61
C GLN A 138 -5.55 4.72 -12.18
N GLY A 139 -5.57 5.97 -11.69
CA GLY A 139 -4.70 7.04 -12.14
C GLY A 139 -5.12 7.68 -13.45
N ARG A 140 -6.27 7.32 -14.02
CA ARG A 140 -6.78 8.00 -15.21
C ARG A 140 -7.19 9.41 -14.81
N ARG A 141 -6.91 10.36 -15.69
CA ARG A 141 -7.11 11.79 -15.42
C ARG A 141 -7.98 12.40 -16.51
N LEU A 142 -9.02 13.10 -16.08
CA LEU A 142 -9.90 13.85 -16.96
C LEU A 142 -9.49 15.32 -16.95
N GLY A 143 -8.77 15.75 -17.99
CA GLY A 143 -8.39 17.15 -18.19
C GLY A 143 -9.51 18.05 -18.71
N GLN A 144 -9.21 19.34 -18.89
CA GLN A 144 -10.14 20.36 -19.42
C GLN A 144 -10.51 20.15 -20.91
N GLY A 145 -9.74 19.33 -21.64
CA GLY A 145 -9.96 19.00 -23.06
C GLY A 145 -8.92 19.60 -24.02
N GLY A 146 -8.00 20.44 -23.54
CA GLY A 146 -6.95 21.04 -24.38
C GLY A 146 -5.74 20.13 -24.66
N GLY A 147 -5.58 19.02 -23.93
CA GLY A 147 -4.48 18.07 -24.15
C GLY A 147 -3.08 18.56 -23.77
N PHE A 148 -2.96 19.69 -23.07
CA PHE A 148 -1.68 20.30 -22.67
C PHE A 148 -0.80 19.34 -21.88
N TYR A 149 -1.34 18.75 -20.81
CA TYR A 149 -0.62 17.80 -19.99
C TYR A 149 -0.40 16.45 -20.68
N ASP A 150 -1.30 16.02 -21.57
CA ASP A 150 -1.11 14.77 -22.33
C ASP A 150 0.07 14.87 -23.30
N ARG A 151 0.41 16.09 -23.75
CA ARG A 151 1.63 16.38 -24.54
C ARG A 151 2.90 16.56 -23.69
N LEU A 152 2.76 16.95 -22.43
CA LEU A 152 3.88 17.18 -21.50
C LEU A 152 4.35 15.87 -20.84
N LEU A 153 3.41 15.08 -20.34
CA LEU A 153 3.67 13.85 -19.58
C LEU A 153 4.63 12.86 -20.28
N PRO A 154 4.55 12.62 -21.61
CA PRO A 154 5.48 11.72 -22.30
C PRO A 154 6.92 12.25 -22.35
N LYS A 155 7.12 13.56 -22.13
CA LYS A 155 8.44 14.21 -22.17
C LYS A 155 9.17 14.17 -20.83
N LEU A 156 8.45 13.91 -19.72
CA LEU A 156 9.06 13.72 -18.41
C LEU A 156 9.94 12.46 -18.40
N ARG A 157 10.89 12.38 -17.45
CA ARG A 157 11.60 11.11 -17.22
C ARG A 157 10.59 10.06 -16.76
N LYS A 158 10.81 8.80 -17.14
CA LYS A 158 9.91 7.70 -16.76
C LYS A 158 9.80 7.55 -15.24
N GLU A 159 10.88 7.87 -14.54
CA GLU A 159 11.02 7.76 -13.10
C GLU A 159 10.41 8.95 -12.34
N THR A 160 10.07 10.05 -13.03
CA THR A 160 9.49 11.25 -12.40
C THR A 160 8.11 10.90 -11.83
N PRO A 161 7.92 10.97 -10.50
CA PRO A 161 6.62 10.75 -9.89
C PRO A 161 5.61 11.83 -10.33
N THR A 162 4.39 11.41 -10.66
CA THR A 162 3.30 12.31 -11.05
C THR A 162 2.14 12.18 -10.07
N VAL A 163 1.66 13.31 -9.56
CA VAL A 163 0.61 13.38 -8.55
C VAL A 163 -0.58 14.14 -9.11
N GLY A 164 -1.70 13.46 -9.31
CA GLY A 164 -2.97 14.11 -9.55
C GLY A 164 -3.54 14.65 -8.24
N ILE A 165 -3.75 15.96 -8.13
CA ILE A 165 -4.34 16.56 -6.93
C ILE A 165 -5.77 17.02 -7.24
N ALA A 166 -6.72 16.63 -6.40
CA ALA A 166 -8.13 16.96 -6.57
C ALA A 166 -8.89 16.87 -5.25
N PHE A 167 -10.11 17.39 -5.20
CA PHE A 167 -11.00 17.10 -4.08
C PHE A 167 -11.55 15.66 -4.18
N GLU A 168 -11.86 15.04 -3.04
CA GLU A 168 -12.45 13.70 -2.97
C GLU A 168 -13.72 13.59 -3.83
N CYS A 169 -14.54 14.64 -3.87
CA CYS A 169 -15.77 14.67 -4.68
C CYS A 169 -15.52 14.66 -6.20
N GLN A 170 -14.27 14.88 -6.64
CA GLN A 170 -13.84 14.80 -8.03
C GLN A 170 -13.31 13.42 -8.41
N LEU A 171 -13.25 12.47 -7.46
CA LEU A 171 -12.99 11.09 -7.78
C LEU A 171 -14.20 10.47 -8.47
N ALA A 172 -13.95 9.81 -9.60
CA ALA A 172 -14.93 9.02 -10.33
C ALA A 172 -14.63 7.53 -10.13
N GLU A 173 -15.67 6.70 -10.23
CA GLU A 173 -15.51 5.24 -10.24
C GLU A 173 -14.67 4.79 -11.43
N GLU A 174 -14.91 5.40 -12.58
CA GLU A 174 -14.19 5.15 -13.82
C GLU A 174 -14.18 6.39 -14.70
N ILE A 175 -13.00 6.73 -15.21
CA ILE A 175 -12.84 7.73 -16.27
C ILE A 175 -12.65 7.00 -17.60
N PRO A 176 -13.54 7.24 -18.59
CA PRO A 176 -13.32 6.76 -19.95
C PRO A 176 -12.00 7.30 -20.48
N SER A 177 -11.10 6.41 -20.89
CA SER A 177 -9.76 6.76 -21.35
C SER A 177 -9.47 6.18 -22.72
N GLU A 178 -8.56 6.83 -23.43
CA GLU A 178 -7.95 6.34 -24.67
C GLU A 178 -6.54 5.80 -24.35
N PRO A 179 -5.95 4.94 -25.20
CA PRO A 179 -4.62 4.36 -24.93
C PRO A 179 -3.50 5.39 -24.75
N HIS A 180 -3.67 6.61 -25.28
CA HIS A 180 -2.73 7.70 -25.15
C HIS A 180 -2.95 8.60 -23.93
N ASP A 181 -4.04 8.39 -23.16
CA ASP A 181 -4.29 9.14 -21.93
C ASP A 181 -3.33 8.64 -20.84
N LEU A 182 -2.26 9.40 -20.60
CA LEU A 182 -1.28 9.05 -19.59
C LEU A 182 -1.86 9.18 -18.18
N ARG A 183 -1.61 8.14 -17.38
CA ARG A 183 -2.08 8.02 -16.00
C ARG A 183 -1.14 8.75 -15.06
N VAL A 184 -1.70 9.35 -14.02
CA VAL A 184 -0.92 9.81 -12.88
C VAL A 184 -0.48 8.61 -12.04
N GLN A 185 0.61 8.77 -11.31
CA GLN A 185 1.16 7.73 -10.45
C GLN A 185 0.61 7.77 -9.04
N PHE A 186 0.23 8.96 -8.55
CA PHE A 186 -0.36 9.18 -7.25
C PHE A 186 -1.61 10.04 -7.36
N ILE A 187 -2.53 9.88 -6.42
CA ILE A 187 -3.68 10.76 -6.24
C ILE A 187 -3.68 11.30 -4.82
N ALA A 188 -3.74 12.63 -4.70
CA ALA A 188 -3.85 13.33 -3.42
C ALA A 188 -5.18 14.07 -3.34
N THR A 189 -5.94 13.80 -2.28
CA THR A 189 -7.18 14.50 -1.92
C THR A 189 -7.12 15.00 -0.49
N GLU A 190 -8.15 15.71 -0.05
CA GLU A 190 -8.28 16.12 1.35
C GLU A 190 -8.51 14.94 2.32
N GLU A 191 -8.79 13.73 1.80
CA GLU A 191 -9.06 12.52 2.59
C GLU A 191 -7.92 11.49 2.47
N ARG A 192 -7.28 11.35 1.31
CA ARG A 192 -6.29 10.29 1.08
C ARG A 192 -5.11 10.72 0.20
N LEU A 193 -4.01 10.00 0.35
CA LEU A 193 -2.90 9.96 -0.60
C LEU A 193 -2.74 8.51 -1.04
N GLN A 194 -2.85 8.26 -2.33
CA GLN A 194 -2.85 6.89 -2.87
C GLN A 194 -1.87 6.77 -4.03
N ASP A 195 -1.04 5.73 -4.00
CA ASP A 195 -0.23 5.29 -5.14
C ASP A 195 -1.12 4.44 -6.06
N VAL A 196 -1.31 4.90 -7.30
CA VAL A 196 -2.21 4.30 -8.29
C VAL A 196 -1.44 3.67 -9.46
N ARG A 197 -0.10 3.60 -9.38
CA ARG A 197 0.75 2.96 -10.39
C ARG A 197 0.51 1.47 -10.53
N PHE A 198 0.15 0.83 -9.42
CA PHE A 198 -0.01 -0.60 -9.35
C PHE A 198 -1.00 -0.93 -8.25
N GLN A 199 -1.77 -1.98 -8.45
CA GLN A 199 -2.66 -2.47 -7.41
C GLN A 199 -1.91 -3.38 -6.45
N VAL A 200 -2.42 -3.47 -5.23
CA VAL A 200 -2.01 -4.45 -4.24
C VAL A 200 -3.20 -5.37 -4.02
N TRP A 201 -3.06 -6.66 -4.32
CA TRP A 201 -4.08 -7.65 -3.99
C TRP A 201 -3.62 -8.48 -2.80
N GLY A 202 -4.41 -8.47 -1.73
CA GLY A 202 -4.19 -9.34 -0.56
C GLY A 202 -4.74 -10.74 -0.82
N LEU A 203 -3.93 -11.77 -0.63
CA LEU A 203 -4.39 -13.16 -0.73
C LEU A 203 -5.03 -13.62 0.58
N LEU A 204 -6.33 -13.91 0.49
CA LEU A 204 -7.11 -14.52 1.56
C LEU A 204 -7.46 -15.97 1.22
N GLY A 205 -7.75 -16.74 2.26
CA GLY A 205 -8.15 -18.13 2.14
C GLY A 205 -7.81 -18.94 3.38
N GLY A 206 -8.40 -20.12 3.48
CA GLY A 206 -8.16 -20.99 4.63
C GLY A 206 -6.76 -21.58 4.70
N ILE A 207 -6.45 -22.16 5.85
CA ILE A 207 -5.27 -23.03 5.98
C ILE A 207 -5.45 -24.20 5.02
N ALA A 208 -4.37 -24.55 4.31
CA ALA A 208 -4.42 -25.50 3.22
C ALA A 208 -5.43 -25.15 2.10
N GLY A 209 -5.88 -23.89 2.00
CA GLY A 209 -6.87 -23.41 1.02
C GLY A 209 -6.28 -22.99 -0.33
N GLY A 210 -5.10 -23.46 -0.71
CA GLY A 210 -4.52 -23.18 -2.02
C GLY A 210 -3.98 -21.75 -2.25
N LYS A 211 -3.85 -20.92 -1.21
CA LYS A 211 -3.21 -19.59 -1.32
C LYS A 211 -1.84 -19.64 -2.00
N SER A 212 -0.98 -20.58 -1.58
CA SER A 212 0.33 -20.78 -2.20
C SER A 212 0.24 -21.16 -3.69
N LEU A 213 -0.80 -21.89 -4.11
CA LEU A 213 -1.01 -22.21 -5.53
C LEU A 213 -1.37 -20.95 -6.33
N ALA A 214 -2.20 -20.06 -5.76
CA ALA A 214 -2.52 -18.78 -6.37
C ALA A 214 -1.29 -17.86 -6.41
N ALA A 215 -0.51 -17.78 -5.32
CA ALA A 215 0.75 -17.06 -5.28
C ALA A 215 1.73 -17.56 -6.38
N ASP A 216 1.87 -18.87 -6.54
CA ASP A 216 2.72 -19.46 -7.58
C ASP A 216 2.24 -19.13 -8.99
N PHE A 217 0.93 -19.10 -9.23
CA PHE A 217 0.37 -18.63 -10.49
C PHE A 217 0.80 -17.19 -10.79
N PHE A 218 0.67 -16.27 -9.83
CA PHE A 218 1.07 -14.87 -10.02
C PHE A 218 2.59 -14.75 -10.27
N ARG A 219 3.42 -15.50 -9.54
CA ARG A 219 4.87 -15.56 -9.79
C ARG A 219 5.19 -16.03 -11.21
N GLN A 220 4.50 -17.04 -11.72
CA GLN A 220 4.67 -17.54 -13.09
C GLN A 220 4.25 -16.52 -14.16
N LYS A 221 3.34 -15.60 -13.82
CA LYS A 221 2.94 -14.47 -14.68
C LYS A 221 3.81 -13.24 -14.51
N GLU A 222 4.96 -13.39 -13.83
CA GLU A 222 5.88 -12.29 -13.49
C GLU A 222 5.23 -11.15 -12.69
N ILE A 223 4.14 -11.46 -11.98
CA ILE A 223 3.49 -10.55 -11.04
C ILE A 223 4.19 -10.74 -9.69
N PRO A 224 4.83 -9.70 -9.12
CA PRO A 224 5.54 -9.83 -7.86
C PRO A 224 4.63 -10.26 -6.73
N VAL A 225 5.08 -11.22 -5.93
CA VAL A 225 4.38 -11.69 -4.72
C VAL A 225 5.26 -11.47 -3.50
N PHE A 226 4.80 -10.64 -2.57
CA PHE A 226 5.39 -10.48 -1.25
C PHE A 226 4.86 -11.57 -0.33
N ASP A 227 5.77 -12.36 0.23
CA ASP A 227 5.48 -13.42 1.18
C ASP A 227 5.89 -12.94 2.58
N ALA A 228 4.89 -12.60 3.40
CA ALA A 228 5.14 -12.01 4.72
C ALA A 228 5.78 -13.01 5.70
N ASP A 229 5.46 -14.30 5.60
CA ASP A 229 6.08 -15.35 6.41
C ASP A 229 7.56 -15.49 6.06
N ARG A 230 7.88 -15.50 4.76
CA ARG A 230 9.26 -15.53 4.28
C ARG A 230 10.02 -14.28 4.71
N ALA A 231 9.44 -13.10 4.56
CA ALA A 231 10.05 -11.85 5.01
C ALA A 231 10.37 -11.91 6.51
N GLY A 232 9.42 -12.35 7.35
CA GLY A 232 9.65 -12.57 8.78
C GLY A 232 10.75 -13.59 9.06
N HIS A 233 10.83 -14.69 8.30
CA HIS A 233 11.91 -15.66 8.45
C HIS A 233 13.29 -15.08 8.07
N GLU A 234 13.36 -14.22 7.06
CA GLU A 234 14.60 -13.57 6.63
C GLU A 234 15.10 -12.55 7.66
N LEU A 235 14.20 -11.93 8.44
CA LEU A 235 14.59 -11.01 9.53
C LEU A 235 15.48 -11.66 10.59
N TYR A 236 15.30 -12.96 10.89
CA TYR A 236 16.18 -13.68 11.83
C TYR A 236 17.64 -13.74 11.36
N ARG A 237 17.93 -13.44 10.10
CA ARG A 237 19.30 -13.40 9.55
C ARG A 237 19.93 -12.01 9.58
N ARG A 238 19.16 -10.96 9.88
CA ARG A 238 19.69 -9.60 9.94
C ARG A 238 20.43 -9.39 11.26
N THR A 239 21.61 -8.78 11.18
CA THR A 239 22.50 -8.58 12.33
C THR A 239 21.86 -7.71 13.42
N ASP A 240 21.15 -6.64 13.04
CA ASP A 240 20.46 -5.74 13.97
C ASP A 240 19.35 -6.45 14.76
N ILE A 241 18.61 -7.34 14.12
CA ILE A 241 17.59 -8.18 14.76
C ILE A 241 18.25 -9.22 15.67
N GLN A 242 19.30 -9.88 15.20
CA GLN A 242 20.04 -10.88 16.00
C GLN A 242 20.60 -10.27 17.28
N GLU A 243 21.22 -9.10 17.21
CA GLU A 243 21.76 -8.38 18.36
C GLU A 243 20.66 -8.05 19.37
N CYS A 244 19.51 -7.52 18.92
CA CYS A 244 18.36 -7.25 19.79
C CYS A 244 17.85 -8.52 20.49
N LEU A 245 17.73 -9.64 19.78
CA LEU A 245 17.25 -10.90 20.34
C LEU A 245 18.24 -11.51 21.34
N ILE A 246 19.54 -11.46 21.05
CA ILE A 246 20.60 -11.93 21.96
C ILE A 246 20.68 -11.03 23.20
N GLN A 247 20.51 -9.72 23.07
CA GLN A 247 20.45 -8.81 24.21
C GLN A 247 19.26 -9.12 25.14
N ARG A 248 18.10 -9.51 24.58
CA ARG A 248 16.91 -9.84 25.38
C ARG A 248 16.96 -11.22 26.02
N TRP A 249 17.36 -12.26 25.26
CA TRP A 249 17.27 -13.66 25.69
C TRP A 249 18.60 -14.37 25.90
N GLY A 250 19.72 -13.66 25.74
CA GLY A 250 21.07 -14.22 25.84
C GLY A 250 21.42 -15.15 24.68
N THR A 251 22.52 -15.88 24.82
CA THR A 251 23.01 -16.84 23.81
C THR A 251 22.22 -18.15 23.79
N ASP A 252 21.28 -18.36 24.71
CA ASP A 252 20.47 -19.58 24.83
C ASP A 252 19.62 -19.84 23.59
N ILE A 253 19.30 -18.80 22.82
CA ILE A 253 18.52 -18.88 21.59
C ILE A 253 19.37 -19.27 20.36
N LEU A 254 20.68 -19.47 20.52
CA LEU A 254 21.58 -19.85 19.42
C LEU A 254 21.65 -21.37 19.25
N ALA A 255 21.84 -21.81 18.01
CA ALA A 255 22.24 -23.16 17.64
C ALA A 255 23.76 -23.34 17.81
N GLU A 256 24.24 -24.56 17.65
CA GLU A 256 25.68 -24.89 17.81
C GLU A 256 26.58 -24.18 16.79
N ASP A 257 26.03 -23.82 15.62
CA ASP A 257 26.72 -23.07 14.57
C ASP A 257 26.70 -21.55 14.77
N GLY A 258 26.12 -21.07 15.88
CA GLY A 258 25.97 -19.65 16.18
C GLY A 258 24.79 -18.95 15.49
N SER A 259 23.96 -19.66 14.72
CA SER A 259 22.73 -19.10 14.13
C SER A 259 21.56 -19.10 15.13
N LEU A 260 20.52 -18.29 14.91
CA LEU A 260 19.33 -18.29 15.78
C LEU A 260 18.49 -19.57 15.60
N ASP A 261 18.21 -20.26 16.72
CA ASP A 261 17.30 -21.39 16.78
C ASP A 261 15.87 -20.93 17.06
N ARG A 262 15.06 -20.89 15.99
CA ARG A 262 13.64 -20.51 16.05
C ARG A 262 12.82 -21.37 17.00
N LYS A 263 13.16 -22.65 17.21
CA LYS A 263 12.43 -23.50 18.16
C LYS A 263 12.68 -23.05 19.59
N LYS A 264 13.91 -22.65 19.91
CA LYS A 264 14.25 -22.09 21.24
C LYS A 264 13.58 -20.73 21.45
N ILE A 265 13.55 -19.88 20.42
CA ILE A 265 12.82 -18.60 20.46
C ILE A 265 11.32 -18.85 20.67
N ALA A 266 10.71 -19.76 19.90
CA ALA A 266 9.31 -20.12 20.07
C ALA A 266 9.02 -20.65 21.49
N ARG A 267 9.94 -21.38 22.13
CA ARG A 267 9.79 -21.78 23.53
C ARG A 267 9.83 -20.62 24.50
N LYS A 268 10.69 -19.62 24.29
CA LYS A 268 10.72 -18.40 25.10
C LYS A 268 9.43 -17.59 24.97
N VAL A 269 8.86 -17.53 23.76
CA VAL A 269 7.65 -16.75 23.47
C VAL A 269 6.35 -17.50 23.86
N PHE A 270 6.31 -18.83 23.70
CA PHE A 270 5.07 -19.62 23.84
C PHE A 270 5.08 -20.69 24.94
N GLN A 271 6.22 -21.02 25.57
CA GLN A 271 6.36 -22.13 26.54
C GLN A 271 7.21 -21.81 27.78
N ALA A 272 7.22 -20.56 28.27
CA ALA A 272 7.70 -20.31 29.63
C ALA A 272 6.70 -20.92 30.63
N GLY A 273 6.91 -22.18 31.03
CA GLY A 273 6.07 -22.83 32.05
C GLY A 273 5.90 -24.35 32.01
N GLU A 274 6.83 -25.15 31.46
CA GLU A 274 6.84 -26.60 31.76
C GLU A 274 8.27 -27.14 31.83
N ASN A 275 8.79 -27.26 33.05
CA ASN A 275 9.59 -28.42 33.49
C ASN A 275 10.07 -28.25 34.93
N SER A 276 9.62 -29.14 35.83
CA SER A 276 10.45 -29.84 36.82
C SER A 276 9.62 -30.82 37.65
N GLY A 277 9.85 -32.13 37.46
CA GLY A 277 9.60 -33.13 38.51
C GLY A 277 8.61 -34.24 38.18
N ASN A 278 9.06 -35.26 37.43
CA ASN A 278 8.54 -36.60 37.67
C ASN A 278 9.70 -37.59 37.80
N SER A 279 10.06 -37.88 39.05
CA SER A 279 10.92 -38.99 39.44
C SER A 279 10.40 -39.53 40.78
N GLY A 280 10.11 -40.84 40.83
CA GLY A 280 10.27 -41.64 42.04
C GLY A 280 9.11 -41.71 43.04
N ASN A 281 8.15 -42.59 42.73
CA ASN A 281 7.76 -43.77 43.53
C ASN A 281 7.28 -43.64 45.01
N SER A 282 6.06 -44.15 45.23
CA SER A 282 5.56 -44.99 46.35
C SER A 282 5.34 -44.40 47.76
N GLY A 283 4.14 -44.62 48.31
CA GLY A 283 3.93 -44.61 49.77
C GLY A 283 2.54 -44.20 50.30
N ASN A 284 1.58 -45.11 50.23
CA ASN A 284 0.56 -45.47 51.24
C ASN A 284 -0.19 -44.41 52.11
N SER A 285 -1.52 -44.47 52.03
CA SER A 285 -2.62 -44.22 53.01
C SER A 285 -2.48 -43.28 54.24
N GLY A 286 -3.55 -42.50 54.47
CA GLY A 286 -4.05 -42.25 55.83
C GLY A 286 -4.46 -40.82 56.22
N ASN A 287 -5.73 -40.49 55.98
CA ASN A 287 -6.66 -39.74 56.86
C ASN A 287 -6.44 -38.24 57.23
N SER A 288 -7.53 -37.49 56.99
CA SER A 288 -8.10 -36.39 57.81
C SER A 288 -7.33 -35.08 58.05
N GLY A 289 -7.98 -33.94 57.75
CA GLY A 289 -7.71 -32.68 58.45
C GLY A 289 -7.96 -31.41 57.64
N ALA A 290 -8.99 -30.68 58.03
CA ALA A 290 -9.46 -29.37 57.59
C ALA A 290 -8.42 -28.26 57.21
N ASN A 291 -8.95 -27.34 56.40
CA ASN A 291 -8.64 -25.90 56.26
C ASN A 291 -7.27 -25.45 55.71
N GLY A 292 -7.33 -24.84 54.53
CA GLY A 292 -6.30 -23.96 53.99
C GLY A 292 -6.87 -23.16 52.81
N GLU A 293 -7.27 -21.92 53.08
CA GLU A 293 -7.60 -20.91 52.08
C GLU A 293 -6.36 -20.48 51.29
N ASN A 294 -6.58 -20.17 50.01
CA ASN A 294 -5.90 -19.15 49.19
C ASN A 294 -4.36 -19.18 49.10
N GLY A 295 -3.84 -19.80 48.02
CA GLY A 295 -2.42 -19.70 47.69
C GLY A 295 -1.98 -20.06 46.27
N GLU A 296 -2.87 -20.20 45.27
CA GLU A 296 -2.47 -20.70 43.94
C GLU A 296 -2.75 -19.75 42.75
N ASN A 297 -3.32 -18.56 42.95
CA ASN A 297 -3.65 -17.64 41.83
C ASN A 297 -2.54 -16.66 41.42
N SER A 298 -1.41 -16.55 42.14
CA SER A 298 -0.39 -15.52 41.80
C SER A 298 0.60 -15.95 40.73
N SER A 299 0.88 -17.25 40.57
CA SER A 299 1.86 -17.75 39.59
C SER A 299 1.32 -17.70 38.15
N ALA A 300 0.05 -18.07 37.96
CA ALA A 300 -0.60 -18.07 36.64
C ALA A 300 -0.73 -16.66 36.05
N GLU A 301 -1.12 -15.66 36.85
CA GLU A 301 -1.21 -14.26 36.41
C GLU A 301 0.17 -13.70 36.05
N THR A 302 1.21 -14.03 36.82
CA THR A 302 2.58 -13.56 36.56
C THR A 302 3.17 -14.21 35.29
N GLU A 303 2.89 -15.49 35.04
CA GLU A 303 3.31 -16.21 33.84
C GLU A 303 2.58 -15.75 32.57
N GLU A 304 1.28 -15.49 32.65
CA GLU A 304 0.49 -15.00 31.51
C GLU A 304 0.88 -13.56 31.13
N THR A 305 1.20 -12.74 32.13
CA THR A 305 1.73 -11.38 31.93
C THR A 305 3.11 -11.43 31.26
N SER A 306 4.02 -12.30 31.72
CA SER A 306 5.35 -12.48 31.12
C SER A 306 5.30 -13.02 29.68
N LYS A 307 4.39 -13.97 29.37
CA LYS A 307 4.17 -14.47 28.00
C LYS A 307 3.73 -13.36 27.04
N ASN A 308 2.82 -12.50 27.49
CA ASN A 308 2.34 -11.37 26.71
C ASN A 308 3.46 -10.33 26.47
N GLU A 309 4.37 -10.12 27.44
CA GLU A 309 5.52 -9.24 27.27
C GLU A 309 6.52 -9.75 26.23
N GLU A 310 6.86 -11.04 26.24
CA GLU A 310 7.84 -11.60 25.28
C GLU A 310 7.30 -11.64 23.85
N LEU A 311 6.00 -11.95 23.69
CA LEU A 311 5.34 -11.86 22.40
C LEU A 311 5.25 -10.40 21.93
N ALA A 312 4.94 -9.45 22.82
CA ALA A 312 4.91 -8.03 22.49
C ALA A 312 6.29 -7.49 22.08
N PHE A 313 7.35 -7.91 22.76
CA PHE A 313 8.73 -7.56 22.39
C PHE A 313 9.07 -8.06 20.98
N LEU A 314 8.84 -9.35 20.71
CA LEU A 314 9.14 -9.94 19.39
C LEU A 314 8.32 -9.25 18.29
N ASN A 315 7.03 -9.04 18.53
CA ASN A 315 6.13 -8.36 17.59
C ASN A 315 6.55 -6.90 17.35
N GLY A 316 6.96 -6.18 18.40
CA GLY A 316 7.46 -4.81 18.32
C GLY A 316 8.73 -4.67 17.50
N LEU A 317 9.56 -5.72 17.46
CA LEU A 317 10.77 -5.77 16.64
C LEU A 317 10.45 -6.17 15.18
N PHE A 318 9.61 -7.19 14.99
CA PHE A 318 9.37 -7.78 13.67
C PHE A 318 8.37 -6.98 12.83
N HIS A 319 7.23 -6.54 13.37
CA HIS A 319 6.20 -5.86 12.56
C HIS A 319 6.71 -4.61 11.84
N PRO A 320 7.45 -3.68 12.49
CA PRO A 320 8.01 -2.52 11.79
C PRO A 320 9.00 -2.92 10.70
N ALA A 321 9.84 -3.92 10.95
CA ALA A 321 10.82 -4.41 9.98
C ALA A 321 10.16 -5.07 8.77
N ILE A 322 9.17 -5.95 8.95
CA ILE A 322 8.40 -6.55 7.83
C ILE A 322 7.67 -5.45 7.05
N ARG A 323 7.14 -4.42 7.75
CA ARG A 323 6.50 -3.28 7.07
C ARG A 323 7.49 -2.50 6.21
N GLN A 324 8.72 -2.32 6.65
CA GLN A 324 9.77 -1.69 5.85
C GLN A 324 10.12 -2.53 4.61
N GLU A 325 10.30 -3.85 4.77
CA GLU A 325 10.52 -4.77 3.63
C GLU A 325 9.36 -4.73 2.62
N TRP A 326 8.11 -4.68 3.12
CA TRP A 326 6.92 -4.51 2.30
C TRP A 326 6.96 -3.21 1.48
N LEU A 327 7.28 -2.08 2.12
CA LEU A 327 7.37 -0.79 1.45
C LEU A 327 8.44 -0.79 0.35
N GLN A 328 9.62 -1.37 0.62
CA GLN A 328 10.71 -1.47 -0.34
C GLN A 328 10.34 -2.39 -1.51
N PHE A 329 9.75 -3.56 -1.23
CA PHE A 329 9.26 -4.49 -2.24
C PHE A 329 8.25 -3.82 -3.17
N ARG A 330 7.30 -3.11 -2.57
CA ARG A 330 6.24 -2.38 -3.26
C ARG A 330 6.80 -1.29 -4.16
N GLU A 331 7.74 -0.49 -3.64
CA GLU A 331 8.37 0.58 -4.41
C GLU A 331 9.22 0.04 -5.57
N SER A 332 9.94 -1.06 -5.36
CA SER A 332 10.70 -1.75 -6.42
C SER A 332 9.79 -2.25 -7.53
N ALA A 333 8.67 -2.89 -7.20
CA ALA A 333 7.70 -3.35 -8.20
C ALA A 333 7.12 -2.18 -9.01
N ALA A 334 6.82 -1.07 -8.35
CA ALA A 334 6.34 0.16 -8.99
C ALA A 334 7.35 0.74 -9.98
N ARG A 335 8.63 0.85 -9.58
CA ARG A 335 9.72 1.33 -10.45
C ARG A 335 9.92 0.44 -11.67
N ASN A 336 9.69 -0.86 -11.52
CA ASN A 336 9.77 -1.84 -12.59
C ASN A 336 8.49 -1.90 -13.46
N GLY A 337 7.56 -0.96 -13.28
CA GLY A 337 6.35 -0.85 -14.10
C GLY A 337 5.36 -2.01 -13.95
N LYS A 338 5.43 -2.76 -12.84
CA LYS A 338 4.51 -3.88 -12.59
C LYS A 338 3.14 -3.32 -12.21
N PRO A 339 2.04 -3.67 -12.92
CA PRO A 339 0.72 -3.10 -12.69
C PRO A 339 0.00 -3.68 -11.46
N LEU A 340 0.53 -4.75 -10.89
CA LEU A 340 -0.04 -5.47 -9.76
C LEU A 340 1.09 -6.07 -8.92
N VAL A 341 0.91 -6.05 -7.60
CA VAL A 341 1.64 -6.89 -6.66
C VAL A 341 0.66 -7.67 -5.79
N ILE A 342 1.10 -8.84 -5.35
CA ILE A 342 0.33 -9.70 -4.46
C ILE A 342 0.95 -9.65 -3.07
N LEU A 343 0.11 -9.44 -2.07
CA LEU A 343 0.47 -9.53 -0.66
C LEU A 343 -0.06 -10.86 -0.10
N ASP A 344 0.84 -11.82 0.13
CA ASP A 344 0.54 -13.09 0.78
C ASP A 344 0.95 -13.01 2.26
N ALA A 345 -0.06 -12.80 3.11
CA ALA A 345 0.11 -12.76 4.56
C ALA A 345 -0.97 -13.65 5.21
N PRO A 346 -0.61 -14.72 5.95
CA PRO A 346 -1.62 -15.61 6.57
C PRO A 346 -2.55 -14.90 7.56
N LEU A 347 -2.04 -13.86 8.22
CA LEU A 347 -2.71 -13.02 9.22
C LEU A 347 -3.05 -11.62 8.67
N LEU A 348 -3.33 -11.51 7.36
CA LEU A 348 -3.53 -10.24 6.68
C LEU A 348 -4.59 -9.36 7.37
N LEU A 349 -5.75 -9.94 7.71
CA LEU A 349 -6.85 -9.20 8.32
C LEU A 349 -6.61 -8.92 9.80
N GLU A 350 -6.09 -9.93 10.49
CA GLU A 350 -5.78 -9.91 11.91
C GLU A 350 -4.79 -8.80 12.27
N LEU A 351 -3.85 -8.50 11.36
CA LEU A 351 -2.81 -7.49 11.56
C LEU A 351 -3.14 -6.13 10.93
N GLY A 352 -4.33 -5.95 10.34
CA GLY A 352 -4.71 -4.68 9.71
C GLY A 352 -4.09 -4.43 8.33
N TRP A 353 -3.44 -5.42 7.72
CA TRP A 353 -2.75 -5.26 6.42
C TRP A 353 -3.70 -5.12 5.24
N GLN A 354 -5.00 -5.30 5.44
CA GLN A 354 -6.02 -4.99 4.45
C GLN A 354 -6.01 -3.51 4.02
N GLU A 355 -5.54 -2.61 4.89
CA GLU A 355 -5.45 -1.18 4.58
C GLU A 355 -4.40 -0.88 3.50
N GLU A 356 -3.41 -1.77 3.34
CA GLU A 356 -2.40 -1.69 2.30
C GLU A 356 -2.88 -2.32 0.97
N CYS A 357 -4.07 -2.95 0.97
CA CYS A 357 -4.64 -3.67 -0.17
C CYS A 357 -5.70 -2.84 -0.89
N HIS A 358 -5.68 -2.89 -2.22
CA HIS A 358 -6.72 -2.31 -3.07
C HIS A 358 -7.88 -3.30 -3.27
N GLU A 359 -7.54 -4.59 -3.34
CA GLU A 359 -8.49 -5.68 -3.47
C GLU A 359 -8.06 -6.82 -2.54
N LEU A 360 -9.03 -7.57 -2.05
CA LEU A 360 -8.82 -8.76 -1.24
C LEU A 360 -9.34 -9.97 -2.02
N LEU A 361 -8.42 -10.81 -2.47
CA LEU A 361 -8.69 -12.00 -3.27
C LEU A 361 -8.82 -13.23 -2.37
N PHE A 362 -10.05 -13.72 -2.19
CA PHE A 362 -10.31 -14.94 -1.44
C PHE A 362 -10.27 -16.18 -2.34
N ILE A 363 -9.39 -17.11 -2.00
CA ILE A 363 -9.32 -18.44 -2.63
C ILE A 363 -10.28 -19.37 -1.89
N GLU A 364 -11.47 -19.55 -2.48
CA GLU A 364 -12.53 -20.38 -1.93
C GLU A 364 -12.25 -21.85 -2.20
N THR A 365 -11.92 -22.59 -1.14
CA THR A 365 -11.58 -24.02 -1.23
C THR A 365 -12.55 -24.84 -0.39
N PRO A 366 -13.22 -25.86 -0.96
CA PRO A 366 -14.10 -26.74 -0.19
C PRO A 366 -13.38 -27.42 0.99
N ARG A 367 -14.07 -27.59 2.12
CA ARG A 367 -13.50 -28.17 3.35
C ARG A 367 -12.84 -29.53 3.14
N ALA A 368 -13.50 -30.43 2.40
CA ALA A 368 -12.95 -31.75 2.08
C ALA A 368 -11.58 -31.67 1.38
N ARG A 369 -11.37 -30.64 0.55
CA ARG A 369 -10.12 -30.41 -0.16
C ARG A 369 -9.05 -29.79 0.74
N GLN A 370 -9.41 -28.86 1.63
CA GLN A 370 -8.51 -28.35 2.65
C GLN A 370 -7.96 -29.48 3.53
N ILE A 371 -8.82 -30.39 3.98
CA ILE A 371 -8.44 -31.58 4.77
C ILE A 371 -7.46 -32.45 3.97
N ARG A 372 -7.78 -32.76 2.70
CA ARG A 372 -6.85 -33.52 1.84
C ARG A 372 -5.48 -32.85 1.71
N PHE A 373 -5.44 -31.54 1.53
CA PHE A 373 -4.20 -30.79 1.43
C PHE A 373 -3.44 -30.68 2.76
N ALA A 374 -4.12 -30.74 3.91
CA ALA A 374 -3.48 -30.82 5.22
C ALA A 374 -2.86 -32.20 5.45
N LEU A 375 -3.61 -33.27 5.16
CA LEU A 375 -3.13 -34.66 5.25
C LEU A 375 -1.92 -34.90 4.34
N ALA A 376 -1.94 -34.36 3.11
CA ALA A 376 -0.81 -34.46 2.20
C ALA A 376 0.47 -33.74 2.71
N ARG A 377 0.33 -32.79 3.65
CA ARG A 377 1.45 -32.14 4.36
C ARG A 377 1.86 -32.87 5.64
N GLY A 378 1.24 -34.02 5.92
CA GLY A 378 1.48 -34.82 7.12
C GLY A 378 0.78 -34.28 8.37
N TRP A 379 -0.22 -33.40 8.24
CA TRP A 379 -0.95 -32.87 9.40
C TRP A 379 -2.18 -33.72 9.71
N THR A 380 -2.44 -33.91 10.99
CA THR A 380 -3.71 -34.48 11.48
C THR A 380 -4.86 -33.46 11.35
N LEU A 381 -6.09 -33.95 11.45
CA LEU A 381 -7.27 -33.07 11.46
C LEU A 381 -7.24 -32.14 12.68
N GLU A 382 -6.83 -32.64 13.84
CA GLU A 382 -6.72 -31.86 15.07
C GLU A 382 -5.68 -30.73 14.95
N GLU A 383 -4.53 -31.00 14.33
CA GLU A 383 -3.52 -29.98 14.04
C GLU A 383 -4.02 -28.92 13.06
N LEU A 384 -4.79 -29.32 12.04
CA LEU A 384 -5.42 -28.37 11.12
C LEU A 384 -6.36 -27.44 11.87
N GLU A 385 -7.28 -28.00 12.67
CA GLU A 385 -8.24 -27.24 13.45
C GLU A 385 -7.57 -26.34 14.50
N ALA A 386 -6.52 -26.83 15.16
CA ALA A 386 -5.74 -26.05 16.13
C ALA A 386 -5.12 -24.81 15.50
N ARG A 387 -4.70 -24.89 14.24
CA ARG A 387 -4.16 -23.73 13.51
C ARG A 387 -5.27 -22.80 13.03
N GLU A 388 -6.43 -23.35 12.65
CA GLU A 388 -7.60 -22.55 12.27
C GLU A 388 -8.13 -21.72 13.43
N ARG A 389 -8.12 -22.26 14.66
CA ARG A 389 -8.50 -21.52 15.88
C ARG A 389 -7.64 -20.29 16.17
N ARG A 390 -6.46 -20.17 15.56
CA ARG A 390 -5.55 -19.02 15.72
C ARG A 390 -5.73 -17.95 14.64
N GLN A 391 -6.66 -18.15 13.72
CA GLN A 391 -6.95 -17.22 12.62
C GLN A 391 -8.41 -16.79 12.67
N LEU A 392 -8.73 -15.69 11.99
CA LEU A 392 -10.11 -15.28 11.80
C LEU A 392 -10.91 -16.37 11.06
N PRO A 393 -12.20 -16.57 11.40
CA PRO A 393 -13.06 -17.51 10.71
C PRO A 393 -13.11 -17.28 9.21
N LEU A 394 -13.25 -18.35 8.42
CA LEU A 394 -13.34 -18.27 6.96
C LEU A 394 -14.50 -17.40 6.48
N THR A 395 -15.60 -17.38 7.23
CA THR A 395 -16.77 -16.55 6.95
C THR A 395 -16.43 -15.06 6.98
N GLU A 396 -15.65 -14.63 7.97
CA GLU A 396 -15.19 -13.25 8.10
C GLU A 396 -14.16 -12.90 7.01
N LYS A 397 -13.21 -13.81 6.75
CA LYS A 397 -12.25 -13.65 5.63
C LYS A 397 -12.97 -13.52 4.29
N ARG A 398 -14.04 -14.29 4.08
CA ARG A 398 -14.87 -14.24 2.85
C ARG A 398 -15.68 -12.96 2.75
N ALA A 399 -16.21 -12.46 3.87
CA ALA A 399 -17.01 -11.24 3.94
C ALA A 399 -16.16 -9.98 3.66
N ALA A 400 -14.89 -9.98 4.08
CA ALA A 400 -13.96 -8.90 3.78
C ALA A 400 -13.49 -8.90 2.31
N ALA A 401 -13.61 -10.03 1.61
CA ALA A 401 -13.06 -10.19 0.28
C ALA A 401 -13.83 -9.41 -0.79
N THR A 402 -13.11 -8.66 -1.62
CA THR A 402 -13.68 -7.94 -2.76
C THR A 402 -13.71 -8.80 -4.02
N LEU A 403 -12.79 -9.76 -4.13
CA LEU A 403 -12.68 -10.73 -5.21
C LEU A 403 -12.72 -12.14 -4.64
N CYS A 404 -13.36 -13.06 -5.36
CA CYS A 404 -13.44 -14.46 -4.95
C CYS A 404 -13.20 -15.37 -6.14
N VAL A 405 -12.33 -16.37 -5.96
CA VAL A 405 -12.01 -17.37 -6.98
C VAL A 405 -12.16 -18.76 -6.38
N SER A 406 -12.92 -19.61 -7.08
CA SER A 406 -13.12 -21.00 -6.68
C SER A 406 -11.89 -21.86 -6.97
N ASN A 407 -11.49 -22.63 -5.97
CA ASN A 407 -10.50 -23.70 -6.01
C ASN A 407 -11.18 -25.06 -5.71
N SER A 408 -12.32 -25.32 -6.38
CA SER A 408 -12.97 -26.62 -6.38
C SER A 408 -12.33 -27.61 -7.37
N GLY A 409 -11.65 -27.09 -8.39
CA GLY A 409 -11.19 -27.77 -9.60
C GLY A 409 -9.73 -28.22 -9.63
N THR A 410 -9.12 -28.48 -10.78
CA THR A 410 -7.68 -28.77 -10.88
C THR A 410 -6.82 -27.51 -10.65
N LYS A 411 -5.49 -27.66 -10.63
CA LYS A 411 -4.56 -26.51 -10.54
C LYS A 411 -4.72 -25.59 -11.76
N GLU A 412 -4.95 -26.20 -12.92
CA GLU A 412 -5.14 -25.53 -14.21
C GLU A 412 -6.47 -24.77 -14.24
N GLU A 413 -7.53 -25.32 -13.66
CA GLU A 413 -8.83 -24.63 -13.54
C GLU A 413 -8.72 -23.40 -12.62
N LEU A 414 -8.01 -23.51 -11.48
CA LEU A 414 -7.73 -22.35 -10.62
C LEU A 414 -6.91 -21.29 -11.37
N ALA A 415 -5.86 -21.70 -12.08
CA ALA A 415 -5.06 -20.78 -12.90
C ALA A 415 -5.91 -20.09 -13.97
N GLY A 416 -6.80 -20.81 -14.65
CA GLY A 416 -7.73 -20.25 -15.64
C GLY A 416 -8.68 -19.21 -15.03
N HIS A 417 -9.24 -19.48 -13.85
CA HIS A 417 -10.07 -18.49 -13.14
C HIS A 417 -9.28 -17.23 -12.77
N LEU A 418 -8.04 -17.37 -12.30
CA LEU A 418 -7.15 -16.26 -11.96
C LEU A 418 -6.76 -15.46 -13.21
N GLU A 419 -6.52 -16.13 -14.35
CA GLU A 419 -6.22 -15.50 -15.64
C GLU A 419 -7.38 -14.62 -16.10
N VAL A 420 -8.61 -15.14 -16.08
CA VAL A 420 -9.80 -14.39 -16.49
C VAL A 420 -10.02 -13.18 -15.58
N LEU A 421 -9.82 -13.35 -14.27
CA LEU A 421 -9.92 -12.25 -13.31
C LEU A 421 -8.88 -11.16 -13.58
N PHE A 422 -7.62 -11.57 -13.80
CA PHE A 422 -6.52 -10.66 -14.11
C PHE A 422 -6.77 -9.92 -15.42
N ALA A 423 -7.13 -10.64 -16.48
CA ALA A 423 -7.47 -10.06 -17.78
C ALA A 423 -8.64 -9.08 -17.66
N LYS A 424 -9.71 -9.39 -16.93
CA LYS A 424 -10.83 -8.45 -16.75
C LYS A 424 -10.43 -7.15 -16.07
N LYS A 425 -9.48 -7.19 -15.13
CA LYS A 425 -9.03 -6.01 -14.36
C LYS A 425 -7.97 -5.18 -15.09
N PHE A 426 -7.20 -5.80 -15.99
CA PHE A 426 -6.05 -5.17 -16.65
C PHE A 426 -6.11 -5.18 -18.19
N ALA A 427 -7.18 -5.69 -18.81
CA ALA A 427 -7.41 -5.57 -20.24
C ALA A 427 -7.72 -4.12 -20.59
N GLY A 428 -6.82 -3.49 -21.35
CA GLY A 428 -6.87 -2.06 -21.69
C GLY A 428 -5.54 -1.31 -21.49
N ASN A 429 -4.47 -2.00 -21.09
CA ASN A 429 -3.10 -1.49 -21.17
C ASN A 429 -2.48 -1.74 -22.55
#